data_AF-A0A3B6NNY5-F1
#
_entry.id   AF-A0A3B6NNY5-F1
#
_cell.length_a   1.000
_cell.length_b   1.000
_cell.length_c   1.000
_cell.angle_alpha   90.00
_cell.angle_beta   90.00
_cell.angle_gamma   90.00
#
_symmetry.space_group_name_H-M   'P 1'
#
loop_
_entity.id
_entity.type
_entity.pdbx_description
1 polymer ?
#
loop_
_entity_poly.entity_id
_entity_poly.type
_entity_poly.pdbx_seq_one_letter_code
_entity_poly.pdbx_strand_id
1 'polypeptide(L)'
;MLQDVNSQLNNVTQYVGTMAASLSASMAQEASQEDPQQKSKEKAISELARLSFTGSEIVEAATVFAKAPNQMNMMLALPENLRREYVLKMLSDEKKKHG
;
A
#
# COMPACT_ATOMS: atom_id res chain seq x y z
N MET A 1 27.66 16.00 -46.55
CA MET A 1 26.20 15.94 -46.79
C MET A 1 25.59 14.60 -46.39
N LEU A 2 25.77 13.49 -47.13
CA LEU A 2 25.13 12.20 -46.75
C LEU A 2 25.65 11.61 -45.42
N GLN A 3 26.95 11.74 -45.16
CA GLN A 3 27.56 11.28 -43.91
C GLN A 3 27.06 12.07 -42.69
N ASP A 4 26.83 13.39 -42.85
CA ASP A 4 26.31 14.25 -41.78
C ASP A 4 24.86 13.91 -41.44
N VAL A 5 24.03 13.63 -42.47
CA VAL A 5 22.64 13.20 -42.28
C VAL A 5 22.57 11.86 -41.54
N ASN A 6 23.45 10.91 -41.89
CA ASN A 6 23.49 9.61 -41.23
C ASN A 6 23.93 9.71 -39.76
N SER A 7 24.90 10.59 -39.48
CA SER A 7 25.36 10.88 -38.11
C SER A 7 24.25 11.51 -37.27
N GLN A 8 23.54 12.49 -37.82
CA GLN A 8 22.40 13.14 -37.16
C GLN A 8 21.26 12.15 -36.91
N LEU A 9 20.94 11.28 -37.87
CA LEU A 9 19.91 10.26 -37.71
C LEU A 9 20.28 9.28 -36.58
N ASN A 10 21.52 8.80 -36.54
CA ASN A 10 21.99 7.90 -35.50
C ASN A 10 21.92 8.55 -34.10
N ASN A 11 22.23 9.84 -33.98
CA ASN A 11 22.11 10.59 -32.74
C ASN A 11 20.65 10.68 -32.27
N VAL A 12 19.73 11.02 -33.18
CA VAL A 12 18.28 11.07 -32.88
C VAL A 12 17.77 9.68 -32.46
N THR A 13 18.19 8.62 -33.13
CA THR A 13 17.81 7.24 -32.77
C THR A 13 18.27 6.88 -31.36
N GLN A 14 19.50 7.23 -30.98
CA GLN A 14 20.01 7.00 -29.62
C GLN A 14 19.26 7.83 -28.57
N TYR A 15 18.98 9.10 -28.87
CA TYR A 15 18.25 9.98 -27.96
C TYR A 15 16.81 9.49 -27.71
N VAL A 16 16.09 9.11 -28.77
CA VAL A 16 14.76 8.52 -28.66
C VAL A 16 14.78 7.20 -27.91
N GLY A 17 15.77 6.33 -28.17
CA GLY A 17 15.94 5.08 -27.42
C GLY A 17 16.18 5.32 -25.93
N THR A 18 16.97 6.34 -25.59
CA THR A 18 17.23 6.74 -24.19
C THR A 18 15.96 7.27 -23.52
N MET A 19 15.17 8.09 -24.22
CA MET A 19 13.88 8.59 -23.69
C MET A 19 12.84 7.48 -23.52
N ALA A 20 12.79 6.52 -24.44
CA ALA A 20 11.88 5.38 -24.32
C ALA A 20 12.24 4.49 -23.12
N ALA A 21 13.54 4.28 -22.90
CA ALA A 21 14.05 3.55 -21.74
C ALA A 21 13.78 4.29 -20.42
N SER A 22 13.99 5.61 -20.37
CA SER A 22 13.72 6.40 -19.16
C SER A 22 12.25 6.46 -18.83
N LEU A 23 11.36 6.63 -19.81
CA LEU A 23 9.92 6.57 -19.61
C LEU A 23 9.48 5.20 -19.08
N SER A 24 10.01 4.12 -19.67
CA SER A 24 9.73 2.75 -19.21
C SER A 24 10.22 2.51 -17.77
N ALA A 25 11.38 3.05 -17.41
CA ALA A 25 11.92 2.99 -16.06
C ALA A 25 11.05 3.78 -15.05
N SER A 26 10.61 4.98 -15.42
CA SER A 26 9.70 5.79 -14.59
C SER A 26 8.35 5.08 -14.37
N MET A 27 7.76 4.51 -15.42
CA MET A 27 6.51 3.74 -15.32
C MET A 27 6.66 2.50 -14.43
N ALA A 28 7.80 1.78 -14.55
CA ALA A 28 8.09 0.66 -13.68
C ALA A 28 8.30 1.09 -12.22
N GLN A 29 8.92 2.25 -12.01
CA GLN A 29 9.12 2.82 -10.69
C GLN A 29 7.78 3.24 -10.05
N GLU A 30 6.89 3.88 -10.81
CA GLU A 30 5.53 4.24 -10.38
C GLU A 30 4.68 3.00 -10.06
N ALA A 31 4.75 1.95 -10.88
CA ALA A 31 4.07 0.68 -10.61
C ALA A 31 4.63 -0.06 -9.38
N SER A 32 5.89 0.20 -9.02
CA SER A 32 6.53 -0.37 -7.83
C SER A 32 6.31 0.45 -6.55
N GLN A 33 5.66 1.63 -6.64
CA GLN A 33 5.32 2.47 -5.49
C GLN A 33 4.03 2.04 -4.78
N GLU A 34 3.62 0.77 -4.91
CA GLU A 34 2.60 0.23 -4.02
C GLU A 34 3.08 0.40 -2.57
N ASP A 35 2.23 0.96 -1.70
CA ASP A 35 2.52 1.00 -0.27
C ASP A 35 2.87 -0.43 0.16
N PRO A 36 4.08 -0.68 0.70
CA PRO A 36 4.50 -2.02 1.10
C PRO A 36 3.50 -2.72 2.05
N GLN A 37 2.64 -1.94 2.71
CA GLN A 37 1.60 -2.42 3.60
C GLN A 37 0.20 -2.50 2.97
N GLN A 38 -0.01 -2.07 1.72
CA GLN A 38 -1.32 -2.04 1.06
C GLN A 38 -2.05 -3.39 1.16
N LYS A 39 -1.35 -4.47 0.80
CA LYS A 39 -1.88 -5.84 0.90
C LYS A 39 -2.25 -6.24 2.33
N SER A 40 -1.48 -5.78 3.32
CA SER A 40 -1.78 -6.04 4.74
C SER A 40 -2.99 -5.25 5.23
N LYS A 41 -3.18 -4.01 4.73
CA LYS A 41 -4.36 -3.19 5.00
C LYS A 41 -5.61 -3.85 4.44
N GLU A 42 -5.59 -4.26 3.17
CA GLU A 42 -6.70 -4.99 2.54
C GLU A 42 -7.06 -6.26 3.31
N LYS A 43 -6.05 -7.05 3.69
CA LYS A 43 -6.25 -8.25 4.51
C LYS A 43 -6.88 -7.92 5.87
N ALA A 44 -6.45 -6.84 6.53
CA ALA A 44 -7.01 -6.42 7.79
C ALA A 44 -8.49 -6.00 7.66
N ILE A 45 -8.84 -5.25 6.62
CA ILE A 45 -10.23 -4.85 6.37
C ILE A 45 -11.12 -6.07 6.07
N SER A 46 -10.67 -6.98 5.22
CA SER A 46 -11.40 -8.23 4.94
C SER A 46 -11.57 -9.08 6.20
N GLU A 47 -10.54 -9.16 7.05
CA GLU A 47 -10.61 -9.90 8.30
C GLU A 47 -11.63 -9.28 9.27
N LEU A 48 -11.67 -7.94 9.41
CA LEU A 48 -12.66 -7.28 10.26
C LEU A 48 -14.09 -7.55 9.78
N ALA A 49 -14.34 -7.50 8.47
CA ALA A 49 -15.64 -7.85 7.91
C ALA A 49 -16.01 -9.32 8.21
N ARG A 50 -15.05 -10.24 8.07
CA ARG A 50 -15.23 -11.67 8.36
C ARG A 50 -15.53 -11.95 9.84
N LEU A 51 -14.96 -11.16 10.75
CA LEU A 51 -15.19 -11.22 12.20
C LEU A 51 -16.49 -10.53 12.65
N SER A 52 -17.33 -10.13 11.69
CA SER A 52 -18.64 -9.50 11.93
C SER A 52 -18.55 -8.19 12.72
N PHE A 53 -17.53 -7.38 12.44
CA PHE A 53 -17.54 -5.97 12.83
C PHE A 53 -18.50 -5.19 11.94
N THR A 54 -19.18 -4.21 12.54
CA THR A 54 -20.03 -3.26 11.80
C THR A 54 -19.18 -2.31 10.96
N GLY A 55 -19.80 -1.67 9.96
CA GLY A 55 -19.11 -0.69 9.12
C GLY A 55 -18.44 0.44 9.93
N SER A 56 -19.08 0.92 10.99
CA SER A 56 -18.50 1.92 11.90
C SER A 56 -17.30 1.39 12.68
N GLU A 57 -17.37 0.18 13.22
CA GLU A 57 -16.24 -0.44 13.94
C GLU A 57 -15.05 -0.71 13.00
N ILE A 58 -15.32 -1.05 11.74
CA ILE A 58 -14.27 -1.22 10.72
C ILE A 58 -13.54 0.11 10.48
N VAL A 59 -14.28 1.21 10.32
CA VAL A 59 -13.69 2.55 10.13
C VAL A 59 -12.91 2.99 11.36
N GLU A 60 -13.42 2.74 12.57
CA GLU A 60 -12.71 3.02 13.82
C GLU A 60 -11.40 2.21 13.92
N ALA A 61 -11.45 0.91 13.66
CA ALA A 61 -10.26 0.04 13.71
C ALA A 61 -9.23 0.43 12.64
N ALA A 62 -9.67 0.74 11.42
CA ALA A 62 -8.80 1.24 10.35
C ALA A 62 -8.10 2.55 10.75
N THR A 63 -8.79 3.44 11.45
CA THR A 63 -8.21 4.68 11.97
C THR A 63 -7.12 4.40 13.01
N VAL A 64 -7.33 3.41 13.88
CA VAL A 64 -6.29 2.97 14.84
C VAL A 64 -5.11 2.33 14.12
N PHE A 65 -5.35 1.49 13.12
CA PHE A 65 -4.30 0.85 12.32
C PHE A 65 -3.44 1.85 11.55
N ALA A 66 -4.05 2.90 11.01
CA ALA A 66 -3.32 3.98 10.33
C ALA A 66 -2.35 4.72 11.28
N LYS A 67 -2.75 4.91 12.56
CA LYS A 67 -1.91 5.54 13.58
C LYS A 67 -0.89 4.58 14.19
N ALA A 68 -1.24 3.30 14.29
CA ALA A 68 -0.44 2.27 14.93
C ALA A 68 -0.43 0.98 14.09
N PRO A 69 0.37 0.91 13.00
CA PRO A 69 0.42 -0.27 12.13
C PRO A 69 0.78 -1.57 12.86
N ASN A 70 1.50 -1.51 13.97
CA ASN A 70 1.80 -2.67 14.82
C ASN A 70 0.54 -3.32 15.41
N GLN A 71 -0.53 -2.56 15.66
CA GLN A 71 -1.82 -3.10 16.12
C GLN A 71 -2.47 -3.98 15.04
N MET A 72 -2.38 -3.55 13.78
CA MET A 72 -2.86 -4.32 12.62
C MET A 72 -2.04 -5.60 12.44
N ASN A 73 -0.71 -5.47 12.49
CA ASN A 73 0.20 -6.60 12.34
C ASN A 73 -0.01 -7.65 13.43
N MET A 74 -0.21 -7.21 14.68
CA MET A 74 -0.53 -8.11 15.79
C MET A 74 -1.87 -8.81 15.58
N MET A 75 -2.93 -8.09 15.21
CA MET A 75 -4.23 -8.69 14.88
C MET A 75 -4.09 -9.79 13.81
N LEU A 76 -3.37 -9.52 12.73
CA LEU A 76 -3.18 -10.48 11.63
C LEU A 76 -2.34 -11.70 12.01
N ALA A 77 -1.46 -11.56 13.02
CA ALA A 77 -0.62 -12.65 13.52
C ALA A 77 -1.33 -13.55 14.53
N LEU A 78 -2.38 -13.05 15.21
CA LEU A 78 -3.11 -13.83 16.20
C LEU A 78 -3.88 -15.01 15.57
N PRO A 79 -4.09 -16.11 16.33
CA PRO A 79 -5.09 -17.12 16.00
C PRO A 79 -6.46 -16.49 15.78
N GLU A 80 -7.18 -17.01 14.79
CA GLU A 80 -8.48 -16.47 14.36
C GLU A 80 -9.46 -16.24 15.53
N ASN A 81 -9.54 -17.19 16.46
CA ASN A 81 -10.45 -17.14 17.60
C ASN A 81 -10.12 -16.01 18.60
N LEU A 82 -8.94 -15.40 18.52
CA LEU A 82 -8.50 -14.31 19.40
C LEU A 82 -8.58 -12.93 18.74
N ARG A 83 -8.70 -12.86 17.41
CA ARG A 83 -8.62 -11.59 16.65
C ARG A 83 -9.75 -10.64 16.99
N ARG A 84 -10.97 -11.16 17.14
CA ARG A 84 -12.14 -10.34 17.43
C ARG A 84 -12.05 -9.70 18.82
N GLU A 85 -11.66 -10.48 19.82
CA GLU A 85 -11.46 -10.00 21.18
C GLU A 85 -10.36 -8.93 21.24
N TYR A 86 -9.26 -9.17 20.53
CA TYR A 86 -8.15 -8.22 20.43
C TYR A 86 -8.59 -6.86 19.89
N VAL A 87 -9.35 -6.84 18.79
CA VAL A 87 -9.86 -5.60 18.18
C VAL A 87 -10.85 -4.90 19.10
N LEU A 88 -11.77 -5.61 19.75
CA LEU A 88 -12.68 -5.02 20.73
C LEU A 88 -11.95 -4.33 21.88
N LYS A 89 -10.93 -5.00 22.44
CA LYS A 89 -10.11 -4.46 23.52
C LYS A 89 -9.39 -3.20 23.06
N MET A 90 -8.75 -3.25 21.90
CA MET A 90 -8.06 -2.11 21.29
C MET A 90 -9.00 -0.91 21.10
N LEU A 91 -10.19 -1.11 20.52
CA LEU A 91 -11.16 -0.03 20.32
C LEU A 91 -11.66 0.55 21.65
N SER A 92 -11.86 -0.30 22.66
CA SER A 92 -12.24 0.13 24.00
C SER A 92 -11.17 0.97 24.66
N ASP A 93 -9.90 0.59 24.51
CA ASP A 93 -8.75 1.31 25.06
C ASP A 93 -8.53 2.65 24.33
N GLU A 94 -8.77 2.72 23.02
CA GLU A 94 -8.71 3.97 22.26
C GLU A 94 -9.79 4.97 22.70
N LYS A 95 -11.00 4.49 22.98
CA LYS A 95 -12.11 5.31 23.49
C LYS A 95 -11.78 5.90 24.86
N LYS A 96 -11.16 5.14 25.76
CA LYS A 96 -10.75 5.61 27.10
C LYS A 96 -9.67 6.69 27.07
N LYS A 97 -8.84 6.75 26.04
CA LYS A 97 -7.78 7.76 25.93
C LYS A 97 -8.29 9.15 25.53
N HIS A 98 -9.48 9.22 24.94
CA HIS A 98 -10.05 10.44 24.37
C HIS A 98 -11.36 10.87 25.06
N GLY A 99 -11.77 10.15 26.11
CA GLY A 99 -12.99 10.42 26.89
C GLY A 99 -12.71 11.04 28.25
#